data_AF-A0A959UGK5-F1
#
_entry.id   AF-A0A959UGK5-F1
#
_cell.length_a   1.000
_cell.length_b   1.000
_cell.length_c   1.000
_cell.angle_alpha   90.00
_cell.angle_beta   90.00
_cell.angle_gamma   90.00
#
_symmetry.space_group_name_H-M   'P 1'
#
loop_
_entity.id
_entity.type
_entity.pdbx_description
1 polymer ?
#
loop_
_entity_poly.entity_id
_entity_poly.type
_entity_poly.pdbx_seq_one_letter_code
_entity_poly.pdbx_strand_id
1 'polypeptide(L)'
;MKTKSTILVVCVLIALISSAQEVKVWPNTSITIHSGTTLDITSGDLVLKSDASGDASLIDYGIVTYSGGGEARVERYLTEGNWHLISSPVGSVQAGLFLGDYLQSHSEGSNSWTDIYSESYNLNVMQGYALWSVEGAPTTEVFSGTTNSGNLNAGFSENGNGWNLAGNPYPSAIDWDAVTIPAELNGAFWIFDPSIGANG
;
A
#
# COMPACT_ATOMS: atom_id res chain seq x y z
N MET A 1 74.16 9.11 6.96
CA MET A 1 73.02 8.89 6.03
C MET A 1 72.04 7.92 6.69
N LYS A 2 70.84 8.36 7.05
CA LYS A 2 69.79 7.48 7.63
C LYS A 2 68.88 7.00 6.49
N THR A 3 68.90 5.71 6.21
CA THR A 3 68.04 5.04 5.23
C THR A 3 66.61 4.95 5.79
N LYS A 4 65.62 5.50 5.06
CA LYS A 4 64.20 5.32 5.37
C LYS A 4 63.70 4.08 4.65
N SER A 5 63.31 3.03 5.40
CA SER A 5 62.56 1.91 4.86
C SER A 5 61.10 2.32 4.66
N THR A 6 60.60 2.18 3.43
CA THR A 6 59.19 2.39 3.09
C THR A 6 58.50 1.02 3.08
N ILE A 7 57.50 0.84 3.93
CA ILE A 7 56.64 -0.35 3.94
C ILE A 7 55.44 -0.03 3.03
N LEU A 8 55.26 -0.82 1.97
CA LEU A 8 54.09 -0.78 1.11
C LEU A 8 53.05 -1.77 1.68
N VAL A 9 51.96 -1.25 2.24
CA VAL A 9 50.79 -2.05 2.63
C VAL A 9 49.82 -2.04 1.46
N VAL A 10 49.73 -3.17 0.74
CA VAL A 10 48.66 -3.39 -0.25
C VAL A 10 47.46 -3.91 0.53
N CYS A 11 46.48 -3.03 0.77
CA CYS A 11 45.20 -3.41 1.32
C CYS A 11 44.29 -3.82 0.16
N VAL A 12 44.08 -5.12 -0.04
CA VAL A 12 43.00 -5.61 -0.91
C VAL A 12 41.70 -5.44 -0.13
N LEU A 13 41.00 -4.33 -0.38
CA LEU A 13 39.65 -4.13 0.11
C LEU A 13 38.69 -4.95 -0.78
N ILE A 14 38.41 -6.20 -0.40
CA ILE A 14 37.15 -6.82 -0.81
C ILE A 14 36.12 -6.33 0.19
N ALA A 15 35.54 -5.16 -0.12
CA ALA A 15 34.35 -4.66 0.54
C ALA A 15 33.15 -5.05 -0.34
N LEU A 16 32.63 -6.26 -0.15
CA LEU A 16 31.22 -6.51 -0.46
C LEU A 16 30.40 -5.79 0.62
N ILE A 17 30.25 -4.48 0.47
CA ILE A 17 29.20 -3.73 1.16
C ILE A 17 27.98 -3.87 0.26
N SER A 18 27.25 -4.98 0.39
CA SER A 18 25.84 -4.99 0.00
C SER A 18 25.03 -4.63 1.25
N SER A 19 25.10 -3.38 1.69
CA SER A 19 23.96 -2.86 2.45
C SER A 19 22.83 -2.78 1.44
N ALA A 20 21.75 -3.53 1.63
CA ALA A 20 20.52 -3.31 0.90
C ALA A 20 20.14 -1.83 1.07
N GLN A 21 20.34 -1.02 0.04
CA GLN A 21 20.06 0.41 0.10
C GLN A 21 18.59 0.59 -0.24
N GLU A 22 17.73 0.39 0.76
CA GLU A 22 16.30 0.65 0.64
C GLU A 22 16.02 2.13 0.34
N VAL A 23 14.99 2.40 -0.47
CA VAL A 23 14.47 3.74 -0.73
C VAL A 23 13.27 3.95 0.19
N LYS A 24 13.38 4.89 1.13
CA LYS A 24 12.30 5.23 2.06
C LYS A 24 11.64 6.55 1.69
N VAL A 25 10.31 6.54 1.59
CA VAL A 25 9.47 7.73 1.44
C VAL A 25 8.69 7.90 2.74
N TRP A 26 8.84 9.05 3.40
CA TRP A 26 8.28 9.29 4.74
C TRP A 26 6.81 9.71 4.68
N PRO A 27 6.06 9.57 5.79
CA PRO A 27 4.67 10.03 5.87
C PRO A 27 4.52 11.48 5.42
N ASN A 28 3.38 11.80 4.78
CA ASN A 28 3.09 13.12 4.23
C ASN A 28 4.06 13.60 3.13
N THR A 29 4.82 12.67 2.53
CA THR A 29 5.67 12.96 1.37
C THR A 29 5.28 12.10 0.19
N SER A 30 5.58 12.57 -1.02
CA SER A 30 5.32 11.85 -2.25
C SER A 30 6.58 11.70 -3.09
N ILE A 31 6.65 10.58 -3.80
CA ILE A 31 7.57 10.38 -4.91
C ILE A 31 6.75 10.27 -6.20
N THR A 32 7.12 11.06 -7.20
CA THR A 32 6.47 11.05 -8.52
C THR A 32 7.47 10.59 -9.57
N ILE A 33 7.13 9.52 -10.30
CA ILE A 33 7.89 9.04 -11.44
C ILE A 33 7.20 9.56 -12.69
N HIS A 34 7.85 10.46 -13.42
CA HIS A 34 7.29 11.03 -14.64
C HIS A 34 7.35 10.07 -15.82
N SER A 35 6.46 10.25 -16.79
CA SER A 35 6.44 9.48 -18.04
C SER A 35 7.81 9.51 -18.73
N GLY A 36 8.22 8.37 -19.27
CA GLY A 36 9.54 8.18 -19.88
C GLY A 36 10.69 8.00 -18.90
N THR A 37 10.43 7.97 -17.58
CA THR A 37 11.42 7.70 -16.53
C THR A 37 11.19 6.32 -15.91
N THR A 38 12.29 5.66 -15.54
CA THR A 38 12.26 4.43 -14.74
C THR A 38 12.92 4.68 -13.39
N LEU A 39 12.22 4.38 -12.30
CA LEU A 39 12.83 4.16 -10.99
C LEU A 39 13.09 2.67 -10.85
N ASP A 40 14.37 2.27 -10.90
CA ASP A 40 14.76 0.89 -10.67
C ASP A 40 15.40 0.74 -9.28
N ILE A 41 14.78 -0.07 -8.43
CA ILE A 41 15.31 -0.44 -7.11
C ILE A 41 16.31 -1.58 -7.31
N THR A 42 17.58 -1.21 -7.47
CA THR A 42 18.67 -2.16 -7.76
C THR A 42 19.20 -2.88 -6.53
N SER A 43 18.74 -2.52 -5.33
CA SER A 43 19.08 -3.16 -4.05
C SER A 43 18.05 -2.77 -2.98
N GLY A 44 17.66 -3.70 -2.12
CA GLY A 44 16.66 -3.44 -1.07
C GLY A 44 15.25 -3.19 -1.61
N ASP A 45 14.41 -2.57 -0.78
CA ASP A 45 12.99 -2.34 -1.07
C ASP A 45 12.67 -0.86 -1.32
N LEU A 46 11.55 -0.60 -2.00
CA LEU A 46 10.89 0.71 -1.96
C LEU A 46 9.90 0.69 -0.80
N VAL A 47 10.18 1.45 0.26
CA VAL A 47 9.33 1.51 1.46
C VAL A 47 8.57 2.82 1.48
N LEU A 48 7.24 2.73 1.36
CA LEU A 48 6.32 3.85 1.55
C LEU A 48 5.84 3.79 2.99
N LYS A 49 6.30 4.75 3.80
CA LYS A 49 6.05 4.76 5.25
C LYS A 49 4.67 5.33 5.57
N SER A 50 4.10 4.85 6.67
CA SER A 50 2.85 5.37 7.22
C SER A 50 2.98 5.47 8.74
N ASP A 51 2.35 6.49 9.32
CA ASP A 51 2.18 6.63 10.77
C ASP A 51 0.90 7.44 11.07
N ALA A 52 0.69 7.75 12.35
CA ALA A 52 -0.47 8.53 12.80
C ALA A 52 -0.61 9.91 12.13
N SER A 53 0.45 10.44 11.53
CA SER A 53 0.43 11.72 10.82
C SER A 53 -0.02 11.62 9.36
N GLY A 54 0.01 10.42 8.77
CA GLY A 54 -0.42 10.20 7.38
C GLY A 54 0.36 9.10 6.66
N ASP A 55 0.11 9.01 5.36
CA ASP A 55 0.72 8.03 4.46
C ASP A 55 1.74 8.70 3.52
N ALA A 56 2.77 7.95 3.11
CA ALA A 56 3.58 8.30 1.95
C ALA A 56 2.82 7.97 0.66
N SER A 57 3.12 8.68 -0.43
CA SER A 57 2.48 8.45 -1.73
C SER A 57 3.48 8.15 -2.84
N LEU A 58 3.18 7.15 -3.68
CA LEU A 58 3.84 6.90 -4.95
C LEU A 58 2.88 7.23 -6.10
N ILE A 59 3.33 8.08 -7.01
CA ILE A 59 2.63 8.48 -8.23
C ILE A 59 3.49 8.06 -9.42
N ASP A 60 3.07 7.05 -10.18
CA ASP A 60 3.91 6.35 -11.15
C ASP A 60 3.45 6.54 -12.61
N TYR A 61 3.56 7.76 -13.12
CA TYR A 61 3.36 8.01 -14.56
C TYR A 61 4.45 7.37 -15.46
N GLY A 62 5.57 6.97 -14.87
CA GLY A 62 6.65 6.21 -15.50
C GLY A 62 6.63 4.74 -15.11
N ILE A 63 7.81 4.13 -14.94
CA ILE A 63 7.95 2.71 -14.59
C ILE A 63 8.68 2.58 -13.25
N VAL A 64 8.18 1.72 -12.36
CA VAL A 64 8.89 1.28 -11.16
C VAL A 64 9.29 -0.19 -11.33
N THR A 65 10.56 -0.51 -11.15
CA THR A 65 11.09 -1.88 -11.23
C THR A 65 11.94 -2.23 -10.03
N TYR A 66 12.14 -3.54 -9.81
CA TYR A 66 12.91 -4.09 -8.69
C TYR A 66 13.98 -5.07 -9.18
N SER A 67 14.90 -4.60 -10.03
CA SER A 67 15.93 -5.49 -10.62
C SER A 67 16.89 -6.09 -9.58
N GLY A 68 16.97 -5.47 -8.39
CA GLY A 68 17.73 -5.98 -7.24
C GLY A 68 17.06 -7.13 -6.47
N GLY A 69 15.83 -7.52 -6.85
CA GLY A 69 15.08 -8.60 -6.21
C GLY A 69 14.33 -8.23 -4.93
N GLY A 70 14.27 -6.94 -4.58
CA GLY A 70 13.36 -6.44 -3.55
C GLY A 70 11.95 -6.19 -4.08
N GLU A 71 11.15 -5.48 -3.30
CA GLU A 71 9.75 -5.19 -3.63
C GLU A 71 9.27 -3.84 -3.06
N ALA A 72 8.02 -3.47 -3.34
CA ALA A 72 7.38 -2.40 -2.61
C ALA A 72 6.96 -2.90 -1.23
N ARG A 73 7.17 -2.06 -0.21
CA ARG A 73 6.62 -2.22 1.13
C ARG A 73 5.75 -1.00 1.41
N VAL A 74 4.45 -1.14 1.22
CA VAL A 74 3.47 -0.06 1.43
C VAL A 74 2.88 -0.22 2.82
N GLU A 75 3.27 0.67 3.71
CA GLU A 75 2.76 0.71 5.07
C GLU A 75 1.39 1.37 5.13
N ARG A 76 0.53 0.87 6.02
CA ARG A 76 -0.76 1.45 6.34
C ARG A 76 -0.93 1.48 7.85
N TYR A 77 -0.89 2.68 8.41
CA TYR A 77 -1.18 2.91 9.81
C TYR A 77 -2.69 2.73 10.07
N LEU A 78 -3.01 1.93 11.08
CA LEU A 78 -4.37 1.67 11.52
C LEU A 78 -4.51 2.03 12.98
N THR A 79 -5.56 2.78 13.29
CA THR A 79 -5.90 3.10 14.68
C THR A 79 -6.57 1.87 15.31
N GLU A 80 -6.07 1.40 16.43
CA GLU A 80 -6.71 0.31 17.16
C GLU A 80 -8.15 0.66 17.58
N GLY A 81 -8.98 -0.35 17.78
CA GLY A 81 -10.35 -0.19 18.27
C GLY A 81 -11.26 0.57 17.29
N ASN A 82 -10.90 0.63 16.01
CA ASN A 82 -11.64 1.33 14.97
C ASN A 82 -11.72 0.53 13.67
N TRP A 83 -12.83 0.66 12.97
CA TRP A 83 -12.97 0.17 11.59
C TRP A 83 -12.16 1.05 10.63
N HIS A 84 -11.60 0.43 9.60
CA HIS A 84 -10.87 1.07 8.51
C HIS A 84 -11.35 0.47 7.20
N LEU A 85 -11.61 1.30 6.19
CA LEU A 85 -11.75 0.82 4.83
C LEU A 85 -10.37 0.73 4.19
N ILE A 86 -10.01 -0.47 3.74
CA ILE A 86 -8.72 -0.78 3.14
C ILE A 86 -8.89 -1.41 1.76
N SER A 87 -7.85 -1.29 0.96
CA SER A 87 -7.70 -1.98 -0.31
C SER A 87 -6.23 -2.20 -0.57
N SER A 88 -5.90 -3.25 -1.34
CA SER A 88 -4.51 -3.59 -1.58
C SER A 88 -3.87 -2.62 -2.58
N PRO A 89 -2.76 -1.95 -2.23
CA PRO A 89 -1.98 -1.12 -3.15
C PRO A 89 -1.00 -1.92 -4.03
N VAL A 90 -0.87 -3.22 -3.75
CA VAL A 90 -0.02 -4.17 -4.48
C VAL A 90 -0.84 -5.38 -4.95
N GLY A 91 -0.34 -6.12 -5.93
CA GLY A 91 -0.99 -7.35 -6.39
C GLY A 91 -0.81 -8.53 -5.42
N SER A 92 -1.71 -9.52 -5.50
CA SER A 92 -1.55 -10.85 -4.87
C SER A 92 -1.44 -10.88 -3.34
N VAL A 93 -2.13 -9.97 -2.64
CA VAL A 93 -2.16 -9.96 -1.17
C VAL A 93 -3.19 -10.95 -0.63
N GLN A 94 -2.86 -11.62 0.47
CA GLN A 94 -3.75 -12.55 1.15
C GLN A 94 -4.18 -12.00 2.52
N ALA A 95 -5.35 -12.42 2.99
CA ALA A 95 -5.93 -11.97 4.26
C ALA A 95 -5.07 -12.32 5.49
N GLY A 96 -4.16 -13.29 5.38
CA GLY A 96 -3.18 -13.63 6.42
C GLY A 96 -2.26 -12.48 6.82
N LEU A 97 -2.17 -11.40 6.02
CA LEU A 97 -1.55 -10.14 6.42
C LEU A 97 -2.16 -9.58 7.71
N PHE A 98 -3.48 -9.74 7.89
CA PHE A 98 -4.25 -9.17 9.01
C PHE A 98 -4.52 -10.19 10.11
N LEU A 99 -3.62 -11.16 10.30
CA LEU A 99 -3.80 -12.18 11.33
C LEU A 99 -3.86 -11.55 12.72
N GLY A 100 -4.98 -11.72 13.41
CA GLY A 100 -5.24 -11.13 14.72
C GLY A 100 -6.28 -10.00 14.69
N ASP A 101 -6.58 -9.48 13.50
CA ASP A 101 -7.61 -8.47 13.26
C ASP A 101 -8.88 -9.07 12.65
N TYR A 102 -9.97 -8.30 12.60
CA TYR A 102 -11.18 -8.70 11.88
C TYR A 102 -11.20 -8.10 10.48
N LEU A 103 -11.34 -8.94 9.46
CA LEU A 103 -11.46 -8.53 8.07
C LEU A 103 -12.83 -8.94 7.51
N GLN A 104 -13.50 -8.02 6.81
CA GLN A 104 -14.82 -8.22 6.22
C GLN A 104 -14.88 -7.78 4.77
N SER A 105 -15.65 -8.51 3.97
CA SER A 105 -16.09 -8.09 2.64
C SER A 105 -17.55 -7.66 2.66
N HIS A 106 -17.88 -6.64 1.87
CA HIS A 106 -19.26 -6.22 1.64
C HIS A 106 -19.85 -6.99 0.44
N SER A 107 -21.07 -7.51 0.61
CA SER A 107 -21.85 -8.14 -0.45
C SER A 107 -23.04 -7.24 -0.80
N GLU A 108 -23.04 -6.76 -2.04
CA GLU A 108 -24.05 -5.84 -2.57
C GLU A 108 -25.47 -6.44 -2.53
N GLY A 109 -25.66 -7.64 -3.10
CA GLY A 109 -26.99 -8.22 -3.31
C GLY A 109 -27.77 -8.50 -2.02
N SER A 110 -27.05 -8.73 -0.91
CA SER A 110 -27.62 -8.94 0.43
C SER A 110 -27.45 -7.74 1.35
N ASN A 111 -26.74 -6.70 0.91
CA ASN A 111 -26.32 -5.54 1.70
C ASN A 111 -25.75 -5.95 3.08
N SER A 112 -24.84 -6.91 3.09
CA SER A 112 -24.33 -7.55 4.30
C SER A 112 -22.81 -7.62 4.31
N TRP A 113 -22.23 -7.50 5.50
CA TRP A 113 -20.81 -7.76 5.74
C TRP A 113 -20.57 -9.24 6.05
N THR A 114 -19.52 -9.82 5.48
CA THR A 114 -19.11 -11.21 5.70
C THR A 114 -17.65 -11.26 6.13
N ASP A 115 -17.41 -11.89 7.27
CA ASP A 115 -16.06 -12.12 7.80
C ASP A 115 -15.22 -13.00 6.87
N ILE A 116 -13.95 -12.65 6.73
CA ILE A 116 -12.94 -13.41 6.02
C ILE A 116 -12.04 -14.08 7.06
N TYR A 117 -12.24 -15.38 7.27
CA TYR A 117 -11.46 -16.17 8.24
C TYR A 117 -10.24 -16.88 7.63
N SER A 118 -10.23 -17.07 6.31
CA SER A 118 -9.18 -17.84 5.64
C SER A 118 -7.98 -16.94 5.38
N GLU A 119 -6.84 -17.24 6.01
CA GLU A 119 -5.58 -16.53 5.78
C GLU A 119 -5.12 -16.57 4.31
N SER A 120 -5.52 -17.60 3.56
CA SER A 120 -5.22 -17.75 2.13
C SER A 120 -6.25 -17.11 1.20
N TYR A 121 -7.25 -16.39 1.75
CA TYR A 121 -8.18 -15.61 0.94
C TYR A 121 -7.41 -14.49 0.23
N ASN A 122 -7.47 -14.46 -1.09
CA ASN A 122 -6.81 -13.42 -1.89
C ASN A 122 -7.67 -12.14 -1.89
N LEU A 123 -7.04 -11.00 -1.60
CA LEU A 123 -7.67 -9.70 -1.78
C LEU A 123 -7.70 -9.32 -3.25
N ASN A 124 -8.86 -8.91 -3.73
CA ASN A 124 -9.04 -8.45 -5.08
C ASN A 124 -8.57 -7.00 -5.22
N VAL A 125 -7.78 -6.73 -6.26
CA VAL A 125 -7.43 -5.36 -6.63
C VAL A 125 -8.71 -4.58 -6.97
N MET A 126 -8.77 -3.29 -6.59
CA MET A 126 -9.95 -2.40 -6.67
C MET A 126 -11.10 -2.71 -5.72
N GLN A 127 -11.10 -3.86 -5.01
CA GLN A 127 -12.12 -4.14 -3.99
C GLN A 127 -11.71 -3.51 -2.66
N GLY A 128 -12.66 -2.87 -1.99
CA GLY A 128 -12.49 -2.43 -0.60
C GLY A 128 -12.93 -3.52 0.38
N TYR A 129 -12.34 -3.47 1.57
CA TYR A 129 -12.62 -4.36 2.69
C TYR A 129 -12.70 -3.52 3.97
N ALA A 130 -13.51 -3.96 4.93
CA ALA A 130 -13.52 -3.38 6.27
C ALA A 130 -12.58 -4.17 7.17
N LEU A 131 -11.68 -3.47 7.85
CA LEU A 131 -10.70 -4.03 8.76
C LEU A 131 -10.84 -3.39 10.14
N TRP A 132 -10.94 -4.20 11.19
CA TRP A 132 -10.89 -3.74 12.57
C TRP A 132 -9.58 -4.16 13.19
N SER A 133 -8.76 -3.16 13.55
CA SER A 133 -7.52 -3.37 14.28
C SER A 133 -7.81 -3.61 15.77
N VAL A 134 -7.41 -4.76 16.31
CA VAL A 134 -7.68 -5.16 17.70
C VAL A 134 -6.78 -4.41 18.69
N GLU A 135 -7.26 -4.19 19.92
CA GLU A 135 -6.63 -3.36 20.97
C GLU A 135 -5.28 -3.93 21.49
N GLY A 136 -4.27 -3.07 21.66
CA GLY A 136 -2.95 -3.39 22.22
C GLY A 136 -1.82 -2.40 21.86
N ALA A 137 -1.94 -1.70 20.73
CA ALA A 137 -1.29 -0.47 20.27
C ALA A 137 -1.68 -0.26 18.78
N PRO A 138 -1.66 0.98 18.23
CA PRO A 138 -1.85 1.18 16.80
C PRO A 138 -0.90 0.31 15.97
N THR A 139 -1.43 -0.33 14.93
CA THR A 139 -0.66 -1.22 14.06
C THR A 139 -0.29 -0.53 12.76
N THR A 140 0.75 -1.05 12.10
CA THR A 140 1.15 -0.61 10.77
C THR A 140 1.31 -1.83 9.90
N GLU A 141 0.29 -2.09 9.09
CA GLU A 141 0.28 -3.23 8.18
C GLU A 141 1.17 -2.95 6.98
N VAL A 142 1.85 -3.98 6.47
CA VAL A 142 2.80 -3.81 5.36
C VAL A 142 2.40 -4.67 4.17
N PHE A 143 1.75 -4.03 3.20
CA PHE A 143 1.47 -4.63 1.91
C PHE A 143 2.79 -4.77 1.14
N SER A 144 3.20 -6.01 0.89
CA SER A 144 4.48 -6.31 0.23
C SER A 144 4.25 -6.92 -1.14
N GLY A 145 4.89 -6.38 -2.18
CA GLY A 145 4.78 -6.90 -3.53
C GLY A 145 5.05 -5.85 -4.61
N THR A 146 4.58 -6.10 -5.84
CA THR A 146 4.61 -5.10 -6.91
C THR A 146 3.42 -4.17 -6.81
N THR A 147 3.65 -2.85 -6.81
CA THR A 147 2.58 -1.84 -6.77
C THR A 147 1.67 -1.96 -7.98
N ASN A 148 0.38 -1.80 -7.71
CA ASN A 148 -0.62 -1.60 -8.75
C ASN A 148 -0.29 -0.31 -9.52
N SER A 149 -0.39 -0.37 -10.85
CA SER A 149 0.05 0.70 -11.75
C SER A 149 -0.84 0.77 -12.99
N GLY A 150 -0.81 1.91 -13.68
CA GLY A 150 -1.59 2.15 -14.90
C GLY A 150 -3.10 2.14 -14.67
N ASN A 151 -3.88 2.04 -15.75
CA ASN A 151 -5.35 2.08 -15.66
C ASN A 151 -5.90 0.73 -15.19
N LEU A 152 -6.54 0.72 -14.02
CA LEU A 152 -7.24 -0.42 -13.47
C LEU A 152 -8.76 -0.22 -13.58
N ASN A 153 -9.47 -1.30 -13.89
CA ASN A 153 -10.92 -1.27 -14.08
C ASN A 153 -11.57 -2.30 -13.17
N ALA A 154 -12.66 -1.91 -12.53
CA ALA A 154 -13.55 -2.82 -11.81
C ALA A 154 -14.98 -2.63 -12.34
N GLY A 155 -15.71 -3.74 -12.45
CA GLY A 155 -17.13 -3.69 -12.77
C GLY A 155 -17.92 -3.29 -11.53
N PHE A 156 -18.90 -2.42 -11.71
CA PHE A 156 -19.93 -2.16 -10.72
C PHE A 156 -21.19 -2.92 -11.11
N SER A 157 -21.94 -3.34 -10.10
CA SER A 157 -23.30 -3.86 -10.29
C SER A 157 -24.31 -2.98 -9.57
N GLU A 158 -25.59 -3.21 -9.88
CA GLU A 158 -26.73 -2.59 -9.20
C GLU A 158 -27.68 -3.72 -8.76
N ASN A 159 -27.28 -4.46 -7.73
CA ASN A 159 -28.09 -5.48 -7.07
C ASN A 159 -28.53 -4.98 -5.68
N GLY A 160 -29.68 -5.44 -5.19
CA GLY A 160 -30.14 -5.07 -3.85
C GLY A 160 -30.24 -3.55 -3.70
N ASN A 161 -29.38 -2.97 -2.85
CA ASN A 161 -29.33 -1.53 -2.59
C ASN A 161 -28.31 -0.76 -3.45
N GLY A 162 -27.56 -1.42 -4.35
CA GLY A 162 -26.61 -0.77 -5.26
C GLY A 162 -25.27 -0.35 -4.62
N TRP A 163 -25.03 -0.69 -3.36
CA TRP A 163 -23.82 -0.31 -2.65
C TRP A 163 -22.63 -1.16 -3.08
N ASN A 164 -21.65 -0.52 -3.72
CA ASN A 164 -20.40 -1.15 -4.11
C ASN A 164 -19.27 -0.59 -3.24
N LEU A 165 -18.48 -1.48 -2.63
CA LEU A 165 -17.28 -1.08 -1.88
C LEU A 165 -16.05 -1.12 -2.79
N ALA A 166 -15.81 -0.02 -3.50
CA ALA A 166 -14.61 0.17 -4.30
C ALA A 166 -13.47 0.74 -3.45
N GLY A 167 -12.30 0.14 -3.60
CA GLY A 167 -11.08 0.56 -2.94
C GLY A 167 -10.11 1.25 -3.88
N ASN A 168 -9.36 2.21 -3.37
CA ASN A 168 -8.23 2.79 -4.10
C ASN A 168 -7.13 1.73 -4.28
N PRO A 169 -6.82 1.29 -5.51
CA PRO A 169 -5.82 0.26 -5.71
C PRO A 169 -4.39 0.82 -5.66
N TYR A 170 -4.20 2.13 -5.57
CA TYR A 170 -2.88 2.76 -5.73
C TYR A 170 -2.27 3.14 -4.39
N PRO A 171 -0.93 3.08 -4.26
CA PRO A 171 -0.19 3.52 -3.08
C PRO A 171 -0.08 5.06 -2.99
N SER A 172 -1.18 5.77 -3.23
CA SER A 172 -1.25 7.23 -3.14
C SER A 172 -2.68 7.67 -2.84
N ALA A 173 -2.82 8.81 -2.16
CA ALA A 173 -4.14 9.38 -1.88
C ALA A 173 -4.85 9.80 -3.18
N ILE A 174 -6.18 9.65 -3.20
CA ILE A 174 -7.02 10.14 -4.28
C ILE A 174 -7.23 11.65 -4.09
N ASP A 175 -6.96 12.41 -5.15
CA ASP A 175 -7.43 13.79 -5.27
C ASP A 175 -8.89 13.79 -5.73
N TRP A 176 -9.81 13.99 -4.80
CA TRP A 176 -11.26 13.92 -5.07
C TRP A 176 -11.76 15.05 -5.97
N ASP A 177 -11.08 16.20 -5.98
CA ASP A 177 -11.46 17.30 -6.88
C ASP A 177 -11.16 16.96 -8.35
N ALA A 178 -10.27 15.98 -8.59
CA ALA A 178 -9.92 15.47 -9.90
C ALA A 178 -10.76 14.25 -10.34
N VAL A 179 -11.59 13.68 -9.47
CA VAL A 179 -12.40 12.49 -9.78
C VAL A 179 -13.64 12.88 -10.59
N THR A 180 -13.80 12.26 -11.76
CA THR A 180 -15.05 12.34 -12.52
C THR A 180 -15.99 11.21 -12.13
N ILE A 181 -17.12 11.53 -11.53
CA ILE A 181 -18.14 10.55 -11.14
C ILE A 181 -19.08 10.30 -12.33
N PRO A 182 -19.21 9.05 -12.82
CA PRO A 182 -20.17 8.71 -13.87
C PRO A 182 -21.61 9.05 -13.48
N ALA A 183 -22.42 9.47 -14.46
CA ALA A 183 -23.81 9.82 -14.22
C ALA A 183 -24.64 8.63 -13.72
N GLU A 184 -24.20 7.42 -14.05
CA GLU A 184 -24.79 6.14 -13.68
C GLU A 184 -24.67 5.83 -12.17
N LEU A 185 -23.76 6.51 -11.44
CA LEU A 185 -23.58 6.34 -9.99
C LEU A 185 -24.42 7.33 -9.17
N ASN A 186 -25.49 7.87 -9.74
CA ASN A 186 -26.38 8.87 -9.12
C ASN A 186 -25.64 10.11 -8.55
N GLY A 187 -24.40 10.37 -8.99
CA GLY A 187 -23.59 11.50 -8.57
C GLY A 187 -23.18 11.53 -7.09
N ALA A 188 -23.23 10.40 -6.37
CA ALA A 188 -22.88 10.33 -4.96
C ALA A 188 -21.76 9.31 -4.68
N PHE A 189 -20.85 9.68 -3.78
CA PHE A 189 -19.88 8.78 -3.17
C PHE A 189 -19.89 9.01 -1.67
N TRP A 190 -19.47 8.00 -0.92
CA TRP A 190 -19.48 8.03 0.53
C TRP A 190 -18.10 7.62 1.02
N ILE A 191 -17.56 8.39 1.96
CA ILE A 191 -16.32 8.08 2.65
C ILE A 191 -16.70 7.71 4.08
N PHE A 192 -16.18 6.58 4.54
CA PHE A 192 -16.32 6.19 5.93
C PHE A 192 -15.34 6.97 6.79
N ASP A 193 -15.86 7.61 7.85
CA ASP A 193 -15.07 8.26 8.89
C ASP A 193 -15.32 7.54 10.24
N PRO A 194 -14.36 6.75 10.74
CA PRO A 194 -14.51 6.04 12.00
C PRO A 194 -14.60 6.96 13.22
N SER A 195 -14.21 8.23 13.10
CA SER A 195 -14.22 9.18 14.23
C SER A 195 -15.58 9.85 14.45
N ILE A 196 -16.50 9.75 13.47
CA ILE A 196 -17.81 10.43 13.49
C ILE A 196 -18.98 9.42 13.50
N GLY A 197 -18.72 8.12 13.31
CA GLY A 197 -19.75 7.07 13.24
C GLY A 197 -19.38 5.76 13.94
N ALA A 198 -20.38 5.08 14.52
CA ALA A 198 -20.21 3.80 15.24
C ALA A 198 -20.34 2.55 14.36
N ASN A 199 -20.66 2.69 13.07
CA ASN A 199 -20.82 1.57 12.14
C ASN A 199 -20.15 1.91 10.80
N GLY A 200 -19.32 0.98 10.31
CA GLY A 200 -18.98 0.87 8.89
C GLY A 200 -20.13 0.29 8.08
#